data_AF-A0A843I6E1-F1
#
_entry.id   AF-A0A843I6E1-F1
#
_cell.length_a   1.000
_cell.length_b   1.000
_cell.length_c   1.000
_cell.angle_alpha   90.00
_cell.angle_beta   90.00
_cell.angle_gamma   90.00
#
_symmetry.space_group_name_H-M   'P 1'
#
loop_
_entity.id
_entity.type
_entity.pdbx_description
1 polymer ?
#
loop_
_entity_poly.entity_id
_entity_poly.type
_entity_poly.pdbx_seq_one_letter_code
_entity_poly.pdbx_strand_id
1 'polypeptide(L)'
;MAASQDLMAAMGVLYKGYLYGLIAGIVVLIVSIPMAVALIAYGGRMGATALITDVLIFALAAVTVFLWIFFAYLFKGYRELYRLGFKWAWWLSYGQLILAAVSIAAVIALALYFSALVRSHISSPSPWPVVAAILGPTLLALAPPLLLSFVINVAHIILLRDLHGATKVGEFQIAYPLLIVGVALIYVGILLQPIALVALGISLAEYIVEMIAYKKASAPPP
;
A
#
# COMPACT_ATOMS: atom_id res chain seq x y z
N MET A 1 16.48 4.43 30.78
CA MET A 1 15.53 3.32 30.96
C MET A 1 14.12 3.62 30.45
N ALA A 2 13.57 4.84 30.57
CA ALA A 2 12.26 5.16 29.99
C ALA A 2 12.22 5.06 28.44
N ALA A 3 13.26 5.56 27.75
CA ALA A 3 13.34 5.55 26.29
C ALA A 3 13.32 4.14 25.66
N SER A 4 13.78 3.10 26.38
CA SER A 4 13.69 1.72 25.89
C SER A 4 12.30 1.12 26.04
N GLN A 5 11.56 1.52 27.08
CA GLN A 5 10.17 1.07 27.31
C GLN A 5 9.21 1.68 26.29
N ASP A 6 9.35 2.98 26.00
CA ASP A 6 8.55 3.66 25.00
C ASP A 6 8.79 3.08 23.59
N LEU A 7 10.04 2.73 23.28
CA LEU A 7 10.40 2.07 22.03
C LEU A 7 9.74 0.69 21.93
N MET A 8 9.87 -0.16 22.96
CA MET A 8 9.22 -1.48 22.99
C MET A 8 7.70 -1.38 22.82
N ALA A 9 7.06 -0.38 23.45
CA ALA A 9 5.64 -0.13 23.32
C ALA A 9 5.26 0.27 21.88
N ALA A 10 6.04 1.16 21.25
CA ALA A 10 5.83 1.54 19.85
C ALA A 10 5.96 0.33 18.90
N MET A 11 6.96 -0.53 19.11
CA MET A 11 7.12 -1.78 18.35
C MET A 11 5.94 -2.73 18.55
N GLY A 12 5.42 -2.84 19.77
CA GLY A 12 4.24 -3.67 20.06
C GLY A 12 2.98 -3.17 19.36
N VAL A 13 2.81 -1.84 19.24
CA VAL A 13 1.70 -1.24 18.48
C VAL A 13 1.85 -1.53 16.99
N LEU A 14 3.06 -1.38 16.43
CA LEU A 14 3.35 -1.68 15.02
C LEU A 14 3.13 -3.17 14.70
N TYR A 15 3.60 -4.07 15.57
CA TYR A 15 3.36 -5.51 15.43
C TYR A 15 1.86 -5.82 15.30
N LYS A 16 1.02 -5.25 16.18
CA LYS A 16 -0.43 -5.43 16.11
C LYS A 16 -1.01 -4.88 14.80
N GLY A 17 -0.55 -3.71 14.35
CA GLY A 17 -0.95 -3.14 13.07
C GLY A 17 -0.63 -4.04 11.89
N TYR A 18 0.58 -4.60 11.85
CA TYR A 18 0.99 -5.55 10.81
C TYR A 18 0.21 -6.87 10.89
N LEU A 19 0.01 -7.40 12.08
CA LEU A 19 -0.76 -8.64 12.26
C LEU A 19 -2.22 -8.48 11.82
N TYR A 20 -2.89 -7.42 12.26
CA TYR A 20 -4.28 -7.16 11.87
C TYR A 20 -4.39 -6.79 10.39
N GLY A 21 -3.39 -6.08 9.85
CA GLY A 21 -3.29 -5.81 8.41
C GLY A 21 -3.18 -7.10 7.59
N LEU A 22 -2.33 -8.04 8.01
CA LEU A 22 -2.20 -9.35 7.37
C LEU A 22 -3.52 -10.14 7.43
N ILE A 23 -4.15 -10.22 8.60
CA ILE A 23 -5.44 -10.91 8.77
C ILE A 23 -6.51 -10.28 7.87
N ALA A 24 -6.63 -8.95 7.87
CA ALA A 24 -7.57 -8.25 7.01
C ALA A 24 -7.28 -8.51 5.53
N GLY A 25 -6.01 -8.50 5.11
CA GLY A 25 -5.59 -8.84 3.75
C GLY A 25 -5.99 -10.26 3.35
N ILE A 26 -5.78 -11.24 4.23
CA ILE A 26 -6.20 -12.63 4.01
C ILE A 26 -7.73 -12.73 3.90
N VAL A 27 -8.48 -12.05 4.78
CA VAL A 27 -9.95 -12.03 4.71
C VAL A 27 -10.43 -11.42 3.40
N VAL A 28 -9.84 -10.29 2.97
CA VAL A 28 -10.17 -9.67 1.68
C VAL A 28 -9.89 -10.63 0.54
N LEU A 29 -8.75 -11.33 0.55
CA LEU A 29 -8.42 -12.34 -0.47
C LEU A 29 -9.42 -13.52 -0.47
N ILE A 30 -9.75 -14.06 0.70
CA ILE A 30 -10.69 -15.19 0.85
C ILE A 30 -12.09 -14.81 0.41
N VAL A 31 -12.54 -13.56 0.62
CA VAL A 31 -13.89 -13.12 0.22
C VAL A 31 -13.93 -12.69 -1.24
N SER A 32 -12.89 -12.04 -1.74
CA SER A 32 -12.82 -11.54 -3.12
C SER A 32 -12.80 -12.66 -4.16
N ILE A 33 -12.19 -13.82 -3.87
CA ILE A 33 -12.15 -14.96 -4.81
C ILE A 33 -13.56 -15.55 -5.05
N PRO A 34 -14.32 -15.98 -4.02
CA PRO A 34 -15.72 -16.40 -4.19
C PRO A 34 -16.59 -15.32 -4.79
N MET A 35 -16.39 -14.05 -4.42
CA MET A 35 -17.13 -12.94 -5.00
C MET A 35 -16.84 -12.82 -6.49
N ALA A 36 -15.58 -12.90 -6.93
CA ALA A 36 -15.20 -12.92 -8.34
C ALA A 36 -15.78 -14.12 -9.09
N VAL A 37 -15.78 -15.32 -8.47
CA VAL A 37 -16.38 -16.52 -9.05
C VAL A 37 -17.90 -16.36 -9.20
N ALA A 38 -18.59 -15.82 -8.18
CA ALA A 38 -20.01 -15.55 -8.22
C ALA A 38 -20.37 -14.49 -9.27
N LEU A 39 -19.53 -13.46 -9.41
CA LEU A 39 -19.64 -12.43 -10.45
C LEU A 39 -19.56 -13.03 -11.86
N ILE A 40 -18.61 -13.95 -12.09
CA ILE A 40 -18.46 -14.61 -13.39
C ILE A 40 -19.61 -15.59 -13.66
N ALA A 41 -20.00 -16.37 -12.65
CA ALA A 41 -21.03 -17.42 -12.80
C ALA A 41 -22.46 -16.87 -12.88
N TYR A 42 -22.77 -15.78 -12.17
CA TYR A 42 -24.13 -15.26 -12.01
C TYR A 42 -24.29 -13.80 -12.47
N GLY A 43 -23.22 -13.14 -12.91
CA GLY A 43 -23.27 -11.72 -13.31
C GLY A 43 -24.14 -11.41 -14.52
N GLY A 44 -24.40 -12.40 -15.40
CA GLY A 44 -25.38 -12.25 -16.48
C GLY A 44 -26.84 -12.35 -16.02
N ARG A 45 -27.09 -12.81 -14.79
CA ARG A 45 -28.43 -12.99 -14.19
C ARG A 45 -28.75 -11.91 -13.15
N MET A 46 -27.74 -11.41 -12.46
CA MET A 46 -27.86 -10.25 -11.58
C MET A 46 -27.91 -8.99 -12.45
N GLY A 47 -28.87 -8.10 -12.21
CA GLY A 47 -28.85 -6.79 -12.86
C GLY A 47 -27.54 -6.07 -12.55
N ALA A 48 -26.92 -5.44 -13.57
CA ALA A 48 -25.62 -4.78 -13.44
C ALA A 48 -25.53 -3.82 -12.23
N THR A 49 -26.64 -3.19 -11.86
CA THR A 49 -26.75 -2.29 -10.70
C THR A 49 -26.56 -3.01 -9.36
N ALA A 50 -27.14 -4.20 -9.16
CA ALA A 50 -26.99 -4.95 -7.92
C ALA A 50 -25.55 -5.42 -7.74
N LEU A 51 -24.96 -5.88 -8.83
CA LEU A 51 -23.58 -6.34 -8.90
C LEU A 51 -22.57 -5.23 -8.57
N ILE A 52 -22.74 -4.04 -9.18
CA ILE A 52 -21.91 -2.86 -8.88
C ILE A 52 -22.07 -2.45 -7.42
N THR A 53 -23.30 -2.52 -6.88
CA THR A 53 -23.60 -2.13 -5.50
C THR A 53 -22.88 -3.05 -4.50
N ASP A 54 -22.94 -4.37 -4.69
CA ASP A 54 -22.29 -5.33 -3.79
C ASP A 54 -20.76 -5.17 -3.79
N VAL A 55 -20.16 -4.99 -4.98
CA VAL A 55 -18.72 -4.73 -5.12
C VAL A 55 -18.33 -3.43 -4.42
N LEU A 56 -19.13 -2.37 -4.57
CA LEU A 56 -18.89 -1.09 -3.88
C LEU A 56 -19.01 -1.22 -2.37
N ILE A 57 -20.03 -1.92 -1.85
CA ILE A 57 -20.20 -2.15 -0.41
C ILE A 57 -19.00 -2.90 0.15
N PHE A 58 -18.57 -3.98 -0.52
CA PHE A 58 -17.40 -4.75 -0.09
C PHE A 58 -16.12 -3.90 -0.13
N ALA A 59 -15.90 -3.14 -1.21
CA ALA A 59 -14.75 -2.26 -1.32
C ALA A 59 -14.72 -1.19 -0.22
N LEU A 60 -15.87 -0.55 0.06
CA LEU A 60 -16.01 0.44 1.13
C LEU A 60 -15.76 -0.18 2.51
N ALA A 61 -16.28 -1.37 2.76
CA ALA A 61 -16.03 -2.10 4.01
C ALA A 61 -14.54 -2.42 4.19
N ALA A 62 -13.89 -2.94 3.14
CA ALA A 62 -12.45 -3.25 3.15
C ALA A 62 -11.60 -1.99 3.40
N VAL A 63 -11.91 -0.88 2.72
CA VAL A 63 -11.25 0.41 2.93
C VAL A 63 -11.44 0.90 4.36
N THR A 64 -12.66 0.79 4.91
CA THR A 64 -12.97 1.22 6.28
C THR A 64 -12.18 0.42 7.32
N VAL A 65 -12.12 -0.91 7.17
CA VAL A 65 -11.33 -1.78 8.05
C VAL A 65 -9.84 -1.44 7.94
N PHE A 66 -9.33 -1.24 6.74
CA PHE A 66 -7.93 -0.87 6.53
C PHE A 66 -7.59 0.48 7.17
N LEU A 67 -8.43 1.51 6.99
CA LEU A 67 -8.25 2.81 7.62
C LEU A 67 -8.31 2.72 9.14
N TRP A 68 -9.22 1.91 9.68
CA TRP A 68 -9.29 1.68 11.12
C TRP A 68 -8.00 1.05 11.66
N ILE A 69 -7.50 -0.02 11.03
CA ILE A 69 -6.21 -0.64 11.41
C ILE A 69 -5.06 0.37 11.30
N PHE A 70 -5.04 1.13 10.21
CA PHE A 70 -4.01 2.13 9.98
C PHE A 70 -3.99 3.18 11.09
N PHE A 71 -5.11 3.84 11.38
CA PHE A 71 -5.14 4.90 12.41
C PHE A 71 -4.97 4.35 13.83
N ALA A 72 -5.56 3.20 14.14
CA ALA A 72 -5.49 2.62 15.48
C ALA A 72 -4.08 2.12 15.82
N TYR A 73 -3.35 1.60 14.84
CA TYR A 73 -2.06 0.93 15.06
C TYR A 73 -0.90 1.56 14.28
N LEU A 74 -0.91 1.51 12.95
CA LEU A 74 0.25 1.89 12.13
C LEU A 74 0.61 3.36 12.28
N PHE A 75 -0.35 4.25 12.09
CA PHE A 75 -0.17 5.70 12.25
C PHE A 75 0.33 6.04 13.64
N LYS A 76 -0.31 5.49 14.68
CA LYS A 76 0.09 5.70 16.07
C LYS A 76 1.51 5.21 16.32
N GLY A 77 1.84 3.99 15.90
CA GLY A 77 3.15 3.38 16.06
C GLY A 77 4.26 4.21 15.40
N TYR A 78 4.10 4.57 14.13
CA TYR A 78 5.09 5.39 13.41
C TYR A 78 5.19 6.81 13.97
N ARG A 79 4.07 7.40 14.44
CA ARG A 79 4.10 8.71 15.10
C ARG A 79 4.90 8.65 16.41
N GLU A 80 4.73 7.60 17.21
CA GLU A 80 5.54 7.44 18.42
C GLU A 80 7.02 7.21 18.08
N LEU A 81 7.35 6.42 17.05
CA LEU A 81 8.74 6.30 16.57
C LEU A 81 9.32 7.65 16.13
N TYR A 82 8.55 8.48 15.45
CA TYR A 82 8.97 9.83 15.07
C TYR A 82 9.30 10.67 16.33
N ARG A 83 8.46 10.61 17.36
CA ARG A 83 8.70 11.31 18.63
C ARG A 83 9.94 10.81 19.36
N LEU A 84 10.28 9.53 19.20
CA LEU A 84 11.49 8.91 19.75
C LEU A 84 12.77 9.20 18.95
N GLY A 85 12.68 9.99 17.87
CA GLY A 85 13.83 10.46 17.09
C GLY A 85 14.01 9.80 15.73
N PHE A 86 13.19 8.80 15.37
CA PHE A 86 13.20 8.18 14.05
C PHE A 86 12.50 9.08 13.02
N LYS A 87 13.18 10.12 12.54
CA LYS A 87 12.60 11.17 11.69
C LYS A 87 11.89 10.63 10.44
N TRP A 88 12.40 9.54 9.86
CA TRP A 88 11.83 8.91 8.66
C TRP A 88 10.46 8.24 8.90
N ALA A 89 10.11 7.91 10.14
CA ALA A 89 8.79 7.37 10.49
C ALA A 89 7.65 8.39 10.23
N TRP A 90 7.96 9.67 10.08
CA TRP A 90 6.99 10.67 9.64
C TRP A 90 6.40 10.34 8.26
N TRP A 91 7.22 9.85 7.33
CA TRP A 91 6.75 9.48 5.99
C TRP A 91 5.84 8.25 6.00
N LEU A 92 6.05 7.29 6.91
CA LEU A 92 5.18 6.12 7.02
C LEU A 92 3.86 6.41 7.74
N SER A 93 3.80 7.45 8.56
CA SER A 93 2.57 7.92 9.18
C SER A 93 1.81 8.90 8.28
N TYR A 94 2.40 10.05 7.96
CA TYR A 94 1.73 11.11 7.20
C TYR A 94 1.88 10.96 5.69
N GLY A 95 3.01 10.44 5.21
CA GLY A 95 3.24 10.25 3.78
C GLY A 95 2.21 9.33 3.13
N GLN A 96 1.76 8.29 3.83
CA GLN A 96 0.67 7.41 3.35
C GLN A 96 -0.66 8.15 3.18
N LEU A 97 -0.99 9.10 4.07
CA LEU A 97 -2.19 9.93 3.95
C LEU A 97 -2.08 10.92 2.79
N ILE A 98 -0.91 11.52 2.60
CA ILE A 98 -0.63 12.41 1.47
C ILE A 98 -0.70 11.60 0.16
N LEU A 99 -0.13 10.39 0.13
CA LEU A 99 -0.19 9.50 -1.03
C LEU A 99 -1.63 9.14 -1.38
N ALA A 100 -2.45 8.79 -0.39
CA ALA A 100 -3.87 8.52 -0.61
C ALA A 100 -4.59 9.73 -1.19
N ALA A 101 -4.40 10.92 -0.61
CA ALA A 101 -5.03 12.16 -1.08
C ALA A 101 -4.61 12.52 -2.51
N VAL A 102 -3.32 12.46 -2.81
CA VAL A 102 -2.76 12.73 -4.14
C VAL A 102 -3.23 11.69 -5.16
N SER A 103 -3.32 10.41 -4.77
CA SER A 103 -3.84 9.35 -5.64
C SER A 103 -5.32 9.52 -5.94
N ILE A 104 -6.14 9.90 -4.95
CA ILE A 104 -7.56 10.20 -5.15
C ILE A 104 -7.71 11.39 -6.11
N ALA A 105 -6.93 12.46 -5.91
CA ALA A 105 -6.96 13.62 -6.79
C ALA A 105 -6.55 13.24 -8.24
N ALA A 106 -5.51 12.40 -8.40
CA ALA A 106 -5.09 11.90 -9.71
C ALA A 106 -6.19 11.06 -10.38
N VAL A 107 -6.84 10.17 -9.65
CA VAL A 107 -7.97 9.36 -10.16
C VAL A 107 -9.15 10.24 -10.56
N ILE A 108 -9.53 11.24 -9.75
CA ILE A 108 -10.59 12.18 -10.08
C ILE A 108 -10.23 12.99 -11.33
N ALA A 109 -9.01 13.53 -11.40
CA ALA A 109 -8.54 14.28 -12.55
C ALA A 109 -8.59 13.44 -13.85
N LEU A 110 -8.15 12.18 -13.78
CA LEU A 110 -8.25 11.25 -14.90
C LEU A 110 -9.70 10.94 -15.27
N ALA A 111 -10.56 10.66 -14.29
CA ALA A 111 -11.97 10.39 -14.54
C ALA A 111 -12.67 11.58 -15.22
N LEU A 112 -12.40 12.81 -14.77
CA LEU A 112 -12.91 14.03 -15.39
C LEU A 112 -12.36 14.24 -16.80
N TYR A 113 -11.05 14.02 -16.99
CA TYR A 113 -10.40 14.11 -18.30
C TYR A 113 -11.00 13.11 -19.30
N PHE A 114 -11.09 11.83 -18.92
CA PHE A 114 -11.67 10.80 -19.79
C PHE A 114 -13.16 11.04 -20.05
N SER A 115 -13.91 11.52 -19.06
CA SER A 115 -15.31 11.91 -19.26
C SER A 115 -15.46 13.06 -20.26
N ALA A 116 -14.54 14.03 -20.24
CA ALA A 116 -14.50 15.11 -21.23
C ALA A 116 -14.08 14.60 -22.62
N LEU A 117 -13.05 13.74 -22.68
CA LEU A 117 -12.53 13.17 -23.91
C LEU A 117 -13.55 12.29 -24.64
N VAL A 118 -14.25 11.42 -23.90
CA VAL A 118 -15.34 10.57 -24.45
C VAL A 118 -16.48 11.42 -25.00
N ARG A 119 -16.82 12.54 -24.34
CA ARG A 119 -17.83 13.48 -24.83
C ARG A 119 -17.37 14.23 -26.10
N SER A 120 -16.07 14.41 -26.31
CA SER A 120 -15.55 15.25 -27.39
C SER A 120 -15.01 14.50 -28.62
N HIS A 121 -14.79 13.17 -28.57
CA HIS A 121 -14.07 12.43 -29.62
C HIS A 121 -14.77 11.16 -30.16
N ILE A 122 -16.07 11.23 -30.47
CA ILE A 122 -16.79 10.08 -31.06
C ILE A 122 -16.44 9.82 -32.56
N SER A 123 -15.58 10.63 -33.21
CA SER A 123 -15.44 10.59 -34.69
C SER A 123 -14.02 10.66 -35.30
N SER A 124 -12.94 10.40 -34.55
CA SER A 124 -11.58 10.45 -35.13
C SER A 124 -11.19 9.14 -35.85
N PRO A 125 -10.77 9.17 -37.13
CA PRO A 125 -10.41 7.99 -37.92
C PRO A 125 -8.99 7.45 -37.67
N SER A 126 -8.13 8.15 -36.92
CA SER A 126 -6.76 7.71 -36.61
C SER A 126 -6.59 7.39 -35.12
N PRO A 127 -6.00 6.23 -34.76
CA PRO A 127 -5.83 5.81 -33.37
C PRO A 127 -4.70 6.57 -32.64
N TRP A 128 -3.70 7.09 -33.37
CA TRP A 128 -2.50 7.68 -32.75
C TRP A 128 -2.74 8.98 -31.96
N PRO A 129 -3.54 9.95 -32.45
CA PRO A 129 -3.90 11.13 -31.67
C PRO A 129 -4.70 10.79 -30.41
N VAL A 130 -5.53 9.74 -30.47
CA VAL A 130 -6.31 9.24 -29.33
C VAL A 130 -5.36 8.60 -28.30
N VAL A 131 -4.40 7.79 -28.75
CA VAL A 131 -3.38 7.19 -27.87
C VAL A 131 -2.52 8.26 -27.19
N ALA A 132 -2.07 9.29 -27.91
CA ALA A 132 -1.30 10.39 -27.32
C ALA A 132 -2.12 11.23 -26.32
N ALA A 133 -3.39 11.50 -26.65
CA ALA A 133 -4.33 12.18 -25.76
C ALA A 133 -4.61 11.40 -24.47
N ILE A 134 -4.55 10.07 -24.50
CA ILE A 134 -4.73 9.23 -23.32
C ILE A 134 -3.43 9.13 -22.52
N LEU A 135 -2.31 8.79 -23.17
CA LEU A 135 -1.06 8.47 -22.48
C LEU A 135 -0.42 9.67 -21.77
N GLY A 136 -0.37 10.84 -22.43
CA GLY A 136 0.30 12.02 -21.84
C GLY A 136 -0.31 12.46 -20.50
N PRO A 137 -1.63 12.73 -20.46
CA PRO A 137 -2.33 13.10 -19.22
C PRO A 137 -2.33 11.98 -18.18
N THR A 138 -2.39 10.71 -18.59
CA THR A 138 -2.32 9.57 -17.66
C THR A 138 -0.96 9.50 -16.96
N LEU A 139 0.13 9.61 -17.72
CA LEU A 139 1.48 9.61 -17.15
C LEU A 139 1.70 10.82 -16.23
N LEU A 140 1.22 12.00 -16.64
CA LEU A 140 1.33 13.21 -15.83
C LEU A 140 0.53 13.11 -14.53
N ALA A 141 -0.67 12.54 -14.55
CA ALA A 141 -1.50 12.36 -13.36
C ALA A 141 -0.94 11.29 -12.41
N LEU A 142 -0.30 10.24 -12.94
CA LEU A 142 0.28 9.16 -12.12
C LEU A 142 1.69 9.47 -11.61
N ALA A 143 2.42 10.40 -12.23
CA ALA A 143 3.78 10.74 -11.81
C ALA A 143 3.88 11.21 -10.34
N PRO A 144 3.03 12.12 -9.81
CA PRO A 144 3.12 12.53 -8.42
C PRO A 144 2.87 11.40 -7.40
N PRO A 145 1.80 10.58 -7.52
CA PRO A 145 1.64 9.39 -6.68
C PRO A 145 2.84 8.43 -6.72
N LEU A 146 3.39 8.16 -7.91
CA LEU A 146 4.52 7.25 -8.07
C LEU A 146 5.78 7.80 -7.40
N LEU A 147 6.08 9.09 -7.60
CA LEU A 147 7.23 9.73 -6.95
C LEU A 147 7.09 9.73 -5.43
N LEU A 148 5.91 10.02 -4.92
CA LEU A 148 5.65 10.01 -3.48
C LEU A 148 5.74 8.61 -2.89
N SER A 149 5.21 7.60 -3.59
CA SER A 149 5.38 6.18 -3.22
C SER A 149 6.87 5.81 -3.14
N PHE A 150 7.68 6.23 -4.11
CA PHE A 150 9.13 6.04 -4.07
C PHE A 150 9.78 6.67 -2.83
N VAL A 151 9.45 7.93 -2.51
CA VAL A 151 9.97 8.62 -1.31
C VAL A 151 9.59 7.86 -0.03
N ILE A 152 8.36 7.39 0.07
CA ILE A 152 7.88 6.63 1.24
C ILE A 152 8.65 5.30 1.37
N ASN A 153 8.87 4.57 0.28
CA ASN A 153 9.64 3.34 0.29
C ASN A 153 11.10 3.58 0.69
N VAL A 154 11.74 4.65 0.20
CA VAL A 154 13.09 5.03 0.63
C VAL A 154 13.12 5.36 2.13
N ALA A 155 12.13 6.12 2.62
CA ALA A 155 12.01 6.42 4.04
C ALA A 155 11.83 5.14 4.88
N HIS A 156 11.07 4.16 4.39
CA HIS A 156 10.86 2.87 5.03
C HIS A 156 12.16 2.07 5.12
N ILE A 157 12.93 1.99 4.03
CA ILE A 157 14.25 1.33 3.99
C ILE A 157 15.19 1.96 5.03
N ILE A 158 15.27 3.29 5.07
CA ILE A 158 16.13 3.99 6.02
C ILE A 158 15.67 3.75 7.45
N LEU A 159 14.36 3.79 7.70
CA LEU A 159 13.79 3.49 9.01
C LEU A 159 14.17 2.09 9.49
N LEU A 160 14.01 1.07 8.65
CA LEU A 160 14.36 -0.32 9.01
C LEU A 160 15.84 -0.47 9.37
N ARG A 161 16.72 0.18 8.62
CA ARG A 161 18.16 0.21 8.93
C ARG A 161 18.42 0.89 10.28
N ASP A 162 17.79 2.04 10.53
CA ASP A 162 17.97 2.79 11.77
C ASP A 162 17.41 2.01 12.97
N LEU A 163 16.29 1.29 12.80
CA LEU A 163 15.69 0.39 13.79
C LEU A 163 16.58 -0.81 14.11
N HIS A 164 17.23 -1.40 13.11
CA HIS A 164 18.26 -2.41 13.35
C HIS A 164 19.41 -1.83 14.18
N GLY A 165 19.86 -0.63 13.84
CA GLY A 165 20.91 0.08 14.57
C GLY A 165 20.60 0.24 16.06
N ALA A 166 19.34 0.59 16.38
CA ALA A 166 18.87 0.86 17.73
C ALA A 166 18.51 -0.40 18.54
N THR A 167 17.87 -1.40 17.91
CA THR A 167 17.33 -2.57 18.60
C THR A 167 18.22 -3.81 18.51
N LYS A 168 19.16 -3.83 17.55
CA LYS A 168 20.01 -5.00 17.21
C LYS A 168 19.22 -6.27 16.83
N VAL A 169 17.94 -6.14 16.51
CA VAL A 169 17.11 -7.24 16.01
C VAL A 169 17.51 -7.52 14.56
N GLY A 170 17.96 -8.76 14.30
CA GLY A 170 18.50 -9.18 13.00
C GLY A 170 17.47 -9.16 11.88
N GLU A 171 16.18 -9.36 12.19
CA GLU A 171 15.11 -9.35 11.19
C GLU A 171 14.95 -7.99 10.50
N PHE A 172 15.23 -6.88 11.17
CA PHE A 172 15.24 -5.58 10.51
C PHE A 172 16.33 -5.49 9.43
N GLN A 173 17.48 -6.17 9.64
CA GLN A 173 18.56 -6.26 8.67
C GLN A 173 18.19 -7.11 7.45
N ILE A 174 17.23 -8.03 7.60
CA ILE A 174 16.71 -8.88 6.52
C ILE A 174 15.55 -8.19 5.80
N ALA A 175 14.72 -7.43 6.51
CA ALA A 175 13.58 -6.73 5.95
C ALA A 175 14.00 -5.65 4.93
N TYR A 176 14.98 -4.80 5.26
CA TYR A 176 15.30 -3.67 4.37
C TYR A 176 15.87 -4.10 3.00
N PRO A 177 16.74 -5.14 2.85
CA PRO A 177 17.13 -5.64 1.54
C PRO A 177 15.97 -6.27 0.78
N LEU A 178 15.09 -7.01 1.47
CA LEU A 178 13.88 -7.56 0.84
C LEU A 178 12.97 -6.45 0.32
N LEU A 179 12.84 -5.34 1.06
CA LEU A 179 12.09 -4.16 0.63
C LEU A 179 12.72 -3.52 -0.60
N ILE A 180 14.05 -3.34 -0.62
CA ILE A 180 14.77 -2.83 -1.80
C ILE A 180 14.50 -3.70 -3.03
N VAL A 181 14.64 -5.02 -2.89
CA VAL A 181 14.43 -5.96 -4.00
C VAL A 181 12.97 -5.95 -4.44
N GLY A 182 12.01 -6.00 -3.51
CA GLY A 182 10.59 -5.93 -3.80
C GLY A 182 10.21 -4.66 -4.54
N VAL A 183 10.66 -3.50 -4.04
CA VAL A 183 10.43 -2.19 -4.68
C VAL A 183 11.04 -2.14 -6.08
N ALA A 184 12.30 -2.59 -6.25
CA ALA A 184 12.95 -2.61 -7.55
C ALA A 184 12.19 -3.51 -8.55
N LEU A 185 11.76 -4.69 -8.10
CA LEU A 185 10.98 -5.62 -8.93
C LEU A 185 9.57 -5.11 -9.23
N ILE A 186 8.93 -4.36 -8.33
CA ILE A 186 7.65 -3.70 -8.62
C ILE A 186 7.85 -2.67 -9.74
N TYR A 187 8.86 -1.81 -9.64
CA TYR A 187 9.10 -0.78 -10.66
C TYR A 187 9.54 -1.35 -12.01
N VAL A 188 10.31 -2.45 -12.03
CA VAL A 188 10.65 -3.17 -13.26
C VAL A 188 9.46 -3.99 -13.78
N GLY A 189 8.70 -4.61 -12.87
CA GLY A 189 7.58 -5.52 -13.14
C GLY A 189 6.34 -4.82 -13.68
N ILE A 190 6.22 -3.49 -13.54
CA ILE A 190 5.23 -2.67 -14.27
C ILE A 190 5.28 -2.96 -15.78
N LEU A 191 6.42 -3.38 -16.31
CA LEU A 191 6.60 -3.70 -17.72
C LEU A 191 6.45 -5.20 -18.05
N LEU A 192 6.49 -6.11 -17.05
CA LEU A 192 6.60 -7.56 -17.25
C LEU A 192 5.79 -8.35 -16.19
N GLN A 193 4.64 -8.89 -16.59
CA GLN A 193 3.67 -9.58 -15.71
C GLN A 193 4.23 -10.73 -14.85
N PRO A 194 5.14 -11.62 -15.32
CA PRO A 194 5.68 -12.69 -14.46
C PRO A 194 6.51 -12.16 -13.29
N ILE A 195 7.19 -11.02 -13.49
CA ILE A 195 8.00 -10.37 -12.47
C ILE A 195 7.12 -9.81 -11.35
N ALA A 196 5.89 -9.39 -11.66
CA ALA A 196 4.96 -8.87 -10.68
C ALA A 196 4.58 -9.91 -9.62
N LEU A 197 4.40 -11.18 -9.99
CA LEU A 197 4.10 -12.26 -9.03
C LEU A 197 5.28 -12.51 -8.07
N VAL A 198 6.50 -12.49 -8.59
CA VAL A 198 7.72 -12.63 -7.77
C VAL A 198 7.87 -11.43 -6.84
N ALA A 199 7.63 -10.22 -7.36
CA ALA A 199 7.67 -8.99 -6.56
C ALA A 199 6.65 -9.01 -5.41
N LEU A 200 5.45 -9.55 -5.66
CA LEU A 200 4.41 -9.72 -4.65
C LEU A 200 4.83 -10.73 -3.58
N GLY A 201 5.41 -11.87 -3.98
CA GLY A 201 5.94 -12.86 -3.03
C GLY A 201 7.05 -12.30 -2.14
N ILE A 202 7.96 -11.51 -2.71
CA ILE A 202 9.04 -10.85 -1.96
C ILE A 202 8.49 -9.78 -1.02
N SER A 203 7.52 -8.99 -1.48
CA SER A 203 6.87 -7.96 -0.64
C SER A 203 6.10 -8.58 0.53
N LEU A 204 5.46 -9.74 0.32
CA LEU A 204 4.81 -10.47 1.40
C LEU A 204 5.83 -11.05 2.39
N ALA A 205 6.94 -11.60 1.90
CA ALA A 205 8.01 -12.12 2.76
C ALA A 205 8.64 -11.00 3.60
N GLU A 206 8.91 -9.85 2.97
CA GLU A 206 9.37 -8.63 3.64
C GLU A 206 8.41 -8.22 4.76
N TYR A 207 7.12 -8.10 4.46
CA TYR A 207 6.09 -7.73 5.43
C TYR A 207 6.05 -8.68 6.65
N ILE A 208 6.17 -9.99 6.40
CA ILE A 208 6.18 -11.01 7.47
C ILE A 208 7.46 -10.88 8.31
N VAL A 209 8.62 -10.71 7.68
CA VAL A 209 9.90 -10.55 8.38
C VAL A 209 9.90 -9.28 9.23
N GLU A 210 9.41 -8.16 8.69
CA GLU A 210 9.27 -6.90 9.41
C GLU A 210 8.29 -7.05 10.60
N MET A 211 7.15 -7.71 10.41
CA MET A 211 6.21 -8.01 11.49
C MET A 211 6.87 -8.82 12.63
N ILE A 212 7.68 -9.83 12.29
CA ILE A 212 8.42 -10.62 13.28
C ILE A 212 9.47 -9.75 13.99
N ALA A 213 10.15 -8.85 13.26
CA ALA A 213 11.09 -7.90 13.84
C ALA A 213 10.42 -7.02 14.89
N TYR A 214 9.24 -6.46 14.58
CA TYR A 214 8.47 -5.67 15.53
C TYR A 214 8.06 -6.47 16.77
N LYS A 215 7.63 -7.73 16.59
CA LYS A 215 7.30 -8.62 17.71
C LYS A 215 8.51 -8.81 18.63
N LYS A 216 9.68 -9.13 18.07
CA LYS A 216 10.92 -9.35 18.83
C LYS A 216 11.38 -8.08 19.53
N ALA A 217 11.34 -6.95 18.85
CA ALA A 217 11.73 -5.65 19.41
C ALA A 217 10.77 -5.14 20.49
N SER A 218 9.56 -5.69 20.58
CA SER A 218 8.60 -5.37 21.64
C SER A 218 8.77 -6.19 22.92
N ALA A 219 9.56 -7.28 22.87
CA ALA A 219 9.83 -8.12 24.03
C ALA A 219 10.99 -7.56 24.86
N PRO A 220 11.00 -7.75 26.20
CA PRO A 220 12.15 -7.43 27.01
C PRO A 220 13.37 -8.24 26.54
N PRO A 221 14.59 -7.69 26.61
CA PRO A 221 15.80 -8.48 26.37
C PRO A 221 15.86 -9.66 27.36
N PRO A 222 16.36 -10.82 26.91
CA PRO A 222 16.56 -11.98 27.78
C PRO A 222 17.58 -11.70 28.90
#